data_AF-A0AAU5Z8C3-F1
#
_entry.id   AF-A0AAU5Z8C3-F1
#
_cell.length_a   1.000
_cell.length_b   1.000
_cell.length_c   1.000
_cell.angle_alpha   90.00
_cell.angle_beta   90.00
_cell.angle_gamma   90.00
#
_symmetry.space_group_name_H-M   'P 1'
#
loop_
_entity.id
_entity.type
_entity.pdbx_description
1 polymer ?
#
loop_
_entity_poly.entity_id
_entity_poly.type
_entity_poly.pdbx_seq_one_letter_code
_entity_poly.pdbx_strand_id
1 'polypeptide(L)'
;MTRGYGVMPDGTEIDEFARLFTRFLERMQQAGGRTGRESLRDRLRAHLGVDPEQVAVVSSSFPSYDLPNVQRGIEAWFDEFEVLGLAGSNRGHHSLGELLELAEYDRFGIGAVDYQRVQIDVDEEMDCVAFGFYLGVQGEDRYVALLRAANPQYGRMSVELEVLAVVKEAGDRFLGALPDLIREHNVFRGKVVSFEGHEFGQGVGPFRLHPRPGITRADVVLPDGVLERVEREVVGIAEHREKLLSAGQHLRRGVLLYGPPGTGKTHTVRYLLSRLPGFTVVLLAGTSIGFISQACSLARMLQPALVVLEDCDLVAEARDYSHGMGNPLLFQVLNEMDGLAEDADVAFLLTTNRADLLEPALMQRPGRVDLAVEVPLPDAEGRARLLSLYGPRLQLAADVIEEVVGQTEGTTASFMKELVRRTVLLAAESGETAGPTELRTAVAELLSSRDALTRRLLGAADGDAPDYSPGPAPGPMPGVYKGLIG
;
A
#
# COMPACT_ATOMS: atom_id res chain seq x y z
N MET A 1 -62.14 38.76 -56.26
CA MET A 1 -60.75 38.95 -56.77
C MET A 1 -59.81 38.69 -55.60
N THR A 2 -59.61 37.45 -55.14
CA THR A 2 -58.68 36.41 -55.65
C THR A 2 -57.21 36.84 -55.70
N ARG A 3 -56.40 36.33 -54.76
CA ARG A 3 -54.94 36.03 -54.79
C ARG A 3 -54.61 35.51 -53.38
N GLY A 4 -54.01 34.35 -53.13
CA GLY A 4 -53.44 33.27 -53.91
C GLY A 4 -52.67 32.43 -52.89
N TYR A 5 -53.05 31.15 -52.75
CA TYR A 5 -52.53 30.21 -51.76
C TYR A 5 -51.01 30.10 -51.78
N GLY A 6 -50.38 30.12 -50.60
CA GLY A 6 -49.02 29.60 -50.42
C GLY A 6 -49.04 28.11 -50.74
N VAL A 7 -48.27 27.72 -51.76
CA VAL A 7 -48.06 26.32 -52.12
C VAL A 7 -47.28 25.67 -50.98
N MET A 8 -47.91 24.71 -50.29
CA MET A 8 -47.18 23.77 -49.43
C MET A 8 -46.28 22.93 -50.34
N PRO A 9 -44.99 22.77 -50.03
CA PRO A 9 -44.09 21.99 -50.87
C PRO A 9 -44.63 20.56 -51.01
N ASP A 10 -44.60 20.05 -52.23
CA ASP A 10 -45.05 18.70 -52.58
C ASP A 10 -44.26 17.68 -51.72
N GLY A 11 -44.88 16.58 -51.27
CA GLY A 11 -44.16 15.51 -50.55
C GLY A 11 -42.96 14.99 -51.35
N THR A 12 -43.02 15.13 -52.67
CA THR A 12 -41.93 14.87 -53.61
C THR A 12 -40.73 15.82 -53.43
N GLU A 13 -40.96 17.11 -53.14
CA GLU A 13 -39.90 18.10 -52.86
C GLU A 13 -39.23 17.87 -51.50
N ILE A 14 -39.99 17.40 -50.49
CA ILE A 14 -39.43 17.03 -49.19
C ILE A 14 -38.60 15.76 -49.31
N ASP A 15 -39.06 14.76 -50.06
CA ASP A 15 -38.30 13.53 -50.30
C ASP A 15 -37.09 13.76 -51.23
N GLU A 16 -37.18 14.69 -52.16
CA GLU A 16 -36.06 15.12 -52.99
C GLU A 16 -35.06 15.93 -52.18
N PHE A 17 -35.52 16.84 -51.33
CA PHE A 17 -34.67 17.56 -50.38
C PHE A 17 -34.00 16.60 -49.40
N ALA A 18 -34.72 15.64 -48.82
CA ALA A 18 -34.16 14.63 -47.95
C ALA A 18 -33.10 13.79 -48.69
N ARG A 19 -33.38 13.35 -49.92
CA ARG A 19 -32.39 12.61 -50.73
C ARG A 19 -31.19 13.45 -51.16
N LEU A 20 -31.36 14.74 -51.40
CA LEU A 20 -30.28 15.67 -51.75
C LEU A 20 -29.47 16.06 -50.51
N PHE A 21 -30.12 16.21 -49.36
CA PHE A 21 -29.51 16.50 -48.06
C PHE A 21 -28.72 15.30 -47.55
N THR A 22 -29.27 14.08 -47.67
CA THR A 22 -28.53 12.83 -47.39
C THR A 22 -27.34 12.70 -48.33
N ARG A 23 -27.52 12.90 -49.65
CA ARG A 23 -26.38 12.89 -50.61
C ARG A 23 -25.37 14.00 -50.34
N PHE A 24 -25.79 15.15 -49.83
CA PHE A 24 -24.93 16.25 -49.45
C PHE A 24 -24.14 15.92 -48.18
N LEU A 25 -24.78 15.33 -47.16
CA LEU A 25 -24.13 14.83 -45.96
C LEU A 25 -23.14 13.70 -46.29
N GLU A 26 -23.53 12.74 -47.13
CA GLU A 26 -22.64 11.68 -47.64
C GLU A 26 -21.45 12.27 -48.40
N ARG A 27 -21.68 13.26 -49.27
CA ARG A 27 -20.60 13.96 -49.99
C ARG A 27 -19.73 14.82 -49.08
N MET A 28 -20.30 15.44 -48.05
CA MET A 28 -19.56 16.21 -47.05
C MET A 28 -18.76 15.30 -46.12
N GLN A 29 -19.25 14.09 -45.84
CA GLN A 29 -18.50 13.05 -45.15
C GLN A 29 -17.42 12.43 -46.05
N GLN A 30 -17.65 12.30 -47.36
CA GLN A 30 -16.61 11.87 -48.30
C GLN A 30 -15.56 12.97 -48.56
N ALA A 31 -15.96 14.25 -48.56
CA ALA A 31 -15.08 15.40 -48.78
C ALA A 31 -14.38 15.88 -47.49
N GLY A 32 -15.02 15.72 -46.33
CA GLY A 32 -14.46 15.94 -44.99
C GLY A 32 -13.82 14.69 -44.38
N GLY A 33 -14.08 13.52 -44.97
CA GLY A 33 -13.41 12.27 -44.71
C GLY A 33 -11.95 12.46 -44.99
N ARG A 34 -11.14 12.39 -43.93
CA ARG A 34 -9.69 12.30 -44.06
C ARG A 34 -9.38 11.07 -44.89
N THR A 35 -9.23 11.28 -46.19
CA THR A 35 -8.87 10.28 -47.18
C THR A 35 -7.57 9.62 -46.70
N GLY A 36 -7.66 8.35 -46.30
CA GLY A 36 -6.51 7.53 -45.90
C GLY A 36 -6.47 7.03 -44.45
N ARG A 37 -7.50 7.24 -43.62
CA ARG A 37 -7.60 6.55 -42.31
C ARG A 37 -8.46 5.30 -42.43
N GLU A 38 -7.91 4.17 -42.02
CA GLU A 38 -8.63 2.89 -41.92
C GLU A 38 -9.81 3.02 -40.94
N SER A 39 -10.98 2.54 -41.35
CA SER A 39 -12.20 2.56 -40.55
C SER A 39 -12.11 1.54 -39.41
N LEU A 40 -12.61 1.90 -38.22
CA LEU A 40 -12.63 0.96 -37.09
C LEU A 40 -13.41 -0.30 -37.45
N ARG A 41 -14.60 -0.15 -38.06
CA ARG A 41 -15.46 -1.28 -38.42
C ARG A 41 -14.76 -2.25 -39.36
N ASP A 42 -14.12 -1.73 -40.41
CA ASP A 42 -13.40 -2.53 -41.40
C ASP A 42 -12.24 -3.30 -40.76
N ARG A 43 -11.48 -2.65 -39.89
CA ARG A 43 -10.36 -3.28 -39.18
C ARG A 43 -10.81 -4.38 -38.22
N LEU A 44 -11.89 -4.14 -37.45
CA LEU A 44 -12.45 -5.14 -36.53
C LEU A 44 -13.05 -6.31 -37.30
N ARG A 45 -13.76 -6.06 -38.40
CA ARG A 45 -14.29 -7.09 -39.30
C ARG A 45 -13.18 -7.92 -39.94
N ALA A 46 -12.11 -7.28 -40.40
CA ALA A 46 -10.94 -7.96 -40.95
C ALA A 46 -10.26 -8.87 -39.89
N HIS A 47 -10.24 -8.44 -38.64
CA HIS A 47 -9.72 -9.26 -37.53
C HIS A 47 -10.63 -10.44 -37.20
N LEU A 48 -11.91 -10.19 -36.92
CA LEU A 48 -12.87 -11.20 -36.46
C LEU A 48 -13.32 -12.17 -37.57
N GLY A 49 -13.23 -11.76 -38.83
CA GLY A 49 -13.74 -12.54 -39.97
C GLY A 49 -15.27 -12.53 -40.12
N VAL A 50 -15.99 -11.87 -39.21
CA VAL A 50 -17.44 -11.69 -39.19
C VAL A 50 -17.80 -10.22 -38.96
N ASP A 51 -19.05 -9.83 -39.23
CA ASP A 51 -19.52 -8.48 -38.95
C ASP A 51 -19.62 -8.26 -37.43
N PRO A 52 -18.89 -7.29 -36.83
CA PRO A 52 -18.87 -7.08 -35.39
C PRO A 52 -20.25 -6.82 -34.76
N GLU A 53 -21.21 -6.27 -35.51
CA GLU A 53 -22.59 -6.01 -35.04
C GLU A 53 -23.41 -7.29 -34.81
N GLN A 54 -23.01 -8.40 -35.44
CA GLN A 54 -23.70 -9.68 -35.31
C GLN A 54 -23.18 -10.51 -34.13
N VAL A 55 -22.19 -9.98 -33.41
CA VAL A 55 -21.48 -10.65 -32.33
C VAL A 55 -21.91 -10.08 -30.98
N ALA A 56 -22.14 -10.96 -30.00
CA ALA A 56 -22.49 -10.54 -28.66
C ALA A 56 -21.31 -9.87 -27.94
N VAL A 57 -21.57 -8.74 -27.29
CA VAL A 57 -20.62 -8.09 -26.38
C VAL A 57 -20.86 -8.63 -24.96
N VAL A 58 -19.79 -9.02 -24.29
CA VAL A 58 -19.78 -9.33 -22.86
C VAL A 58 -18.87 -8.35 -22.13
N SER A 59 -19.18 -7.99 -20.88
CA SER A 59 -18.44 -6.95 -20.17
C SER A 59 -18.17 -7.30 -18.72
N SER A 60 -17.08 -6.77 -18.18
CA SER A 60 -16.74 -6.83 -16.75
C SER A 60 -16.17 -5.50 -16.26
N SER A 61 -16.30 -5.25 -14.97
CA SER A 61 -15.91 -4.00 -14.30
C SER A 61 -14.96 -4.30 -13.14
N PHE A 62 -13.92 -3.49 -13.00
CA PHE A 62 -12.86 -3.67 -12.00
C PHE A 62 -12.59 -2.37 -11.22
N PRO A 63 -12.04 -2.46 -10.00
CA PRO A 63 -11.61 -1.27 -9.26
C PRO A 63 -10.62 -0.42 -10.07
N SER A 64 -10.69 0.90 -9.90
CA SER A 64 -9.85 1.86 -10.65
C SER A 64 -8.34 1.60 -10.51
N TYR A 65 -7.89 1.18 -9.32
CA TYR A 65 -6.49 0.89 -9.02
C TYR A 65 -5.97 -0.41 -9.66
N ASP A 66 -6.86 -1.24 -10.20
CA ASP A 66 -6.51 -2.56 -10.73
C ASP A 66 -6.21 -2.52 -12.23
N LEU A 67 -6.30 -1.35 -12.87
CA LEU A 67 -5.96 -1.15 -14.29
C LEU A 67 -4.66 -1.84 -14.73
N PRO A 68 -3.51 -1.68 -14.04
CA PRO A 68 -2.28 -2.36 -14.45
C PRO A 68 -2.43 -3.87 -14.46
N ASN A 69 -3.14 -4.45 -13.49
CA ASN A 69 -3.35 -5.89 -13.41
C ASN A 69 -4.35 -6.39 -14.43
N VAL A 70 -5.43 -5.64 -14.70
CA VAL A 70 -6.39 -5.94 -15.76
C VAL A 70 -5.68 -5.97 -17.11
N GLN A 71 -4.84 -4.97 -17.40
CA GLN A 71 -4.02 -4.95 -18.61
C GLN A 71 -3.12 -6.19 -18.71
N ARG A 72 -2.35 -6.49 -17.65
CA ARG A 72 -1.50 -7.70 -17.65
C ARG A 72 -2.28 -8.99 -17.85
N GLY A 73 -3.47 -9.08 -17.26
CA GLY A 73 -4.36 -10.23 -17.45
C GLY A 73 -4.87 -10.35 -18.89
N ILE A 74 -5.20 -9.24 -19.55
CA ILE A 74 -5.57 -9.23 -20.97
C ILE A 74 -4.38 -9.67 -21.83
N GLU A 75 -3.20 -9.08 -21.61
CA GLU A 75 -1.97 -9.39 -22.36
C GLU A 75 -1.54 -10.85 -22.18
N ALA A 76 -1.70 -11.42 -20.99
CA ALA A 76 -1.36 -12.81 -20.69
C ALA A 76 -2.37 -13.82 -21.26
N TRP A 77 -3.61 -13.41 -21.52
CA TRP A 77 -4.63 -14.29 -22.10
C TRP A 77 -4.38 -14.58 -23.57
N PHE A 78 -3.79 -13.64 -24.33
CA PHE A 78 -3.64 -13.76 -25.78
C PHE A 78 -2.26 -14.30 -26.18
N ASP A 79 -2.25 -15.33 -27.03
CA ASP A 79 -1.03 -15.82 -27.70
C ASP A 79 -0.36 -14.70 -28.52
N GLU A 80 -1.17 -13.93 -29.26
CA GLU A 80 -0.76 -12.78 -30.05
C GLU A 80 -1.82 -11.67 -29.95
N PHE A 81 -1.39 -10.41 -29.85
CA PHE A 81 -2.30 -9.27 -29.85
C PHE A 81 -1.70 -8.00 -30.47
N GLU A 82 -2.58 -7.13 -30.95
CA GLU A 82 -2.27 -5.75 -31.33
C GLU A 82 -3.16 -4.79 -30.53
N VAL A 83 -2.65 -3.61 -30.16
CA VAL A 83 -3.43 -2.56 -29.48
C VAL A 83 -3.71 -1.41 -30.44
N LEU A 84 -4.99 -1.11 -30.64
CA LEU A 84 -5.46 -0.02 -31.50
C LEU A 84 -6.08 1.10 -30.67
N GLY A 85 -5.78 2.34 -31.06
CA GLY A 85 -6.46 3.52 -30.55
C GLY A 85 -7.59 3.97 -31.47
N LEU A 86 -8.40 4.92 -31.00
CA LEU A 86 -9.48 5.51 -31.79
C LEU A 86 -9.27 7.00 -31.97
N ALA A 87 -9.37 7.48 -33.20
CA ALA A 87 -9.39 8.90 -33.50
C ALA A 87 -10.84 9.41 -33.53
N GLY A 88 -11.09 10.56 -32.91
CA GLY A 88 -12.42 11.18 -32.86
C GLY A 88 -12.68 11.88 -31.52
N SER A 89 -13.60 12.84 -31.52
CA SER A 89 -14.10 13.47 -30.28
C SER A 89 -15.07 12.54 -29.55
N ASN A 90 -15.18 12.69 -28.23
CA ASN A 90 -16.12 11.95 -27.38
C ASN A 90 -16.01 10.41 -27.35
N ARG A 91 -14.99 9.84 -27.99
CA ARG A 91 -14.74 8.38 -28.08
C ARG A 91 -14.76 7.63 -26.74
N GLY A 92 -14.27 8.28 -25.69
CA GLY A 92 -14.10 7.68 -24.37
C GLY A 92 -15.41 7.43 -23.61
N HIS A 93 -16.54 7.98 -24.07
CA HIS A 93 -17.83 7.92 -23.36
C HIS A 93 -18.80 6.88 -23.90
N HIS A 94 -18.51 6.28 -25.06
CA HIS A 94 -19.39 5.32 -25.72
C HIS A 94 -19.04 3.88 -25.33
N SER A 95 -20.05 3.04 -25.17
CA SER A 95 -19.90 1.57 -25.08
C SER A 95 -19.35 0.99 -26.38
N LEU A 96 -18.82 -0.23 -26.34
CA LEU A 96 -18.34 -0.90 -27.54
C LEU A 96 -19.45 -1.03 -28.60
N GLY A 97 -20.68 -1.36 -28.18
CA GLY A 97 -21.84 -1.43 -29.07
C GLY A 97 -22.16 -0.08 -29.75
N GLU A 98 -22.19 1.02 -28.98
CA GLU A 98 -22.40 2.36 -29.53
C GLU A 98 -21.28 2.79 -30.49
N LEU A 99 -20.03 2.42 -30.20
CA LEU A 99 -18.90 2.72 -31.07
C LEU A 99 -19.02 1.99 -32.41
N LEU A 100 -19.54 0.76 -32.44
CA LEU A 100 -19.81 0.03 -33.67
C LEU A 100 -20.92 0.70 -34.50
N GLU A 101 -22.04 1.06 -33.87
CA GLU A 101 -23.16 1.74 -34.54
C GLU A 101 -22.74 3.11 -35.12
N LEU A 102 -21.93 3.87 -34.38
CA LEU A 102 -21.43 5.17 -34.85
C LEU A 102 -20.34 5.04 -35.92
N ALA A 103 -19.61 3.93 -35.94
CA ALA A 103 -18.60 3.65 -36.96
C ALA A 103 -19.22 3.39 -38.34
N GLU A 104 -20.51 3.02 -38.44
CA GLU A 104 -21.22 2.91 -39.72
C GLU A 104 -21.18 4.20 -40.55
N TYR A 105 -21.07 5.35 -39.87
CA TYR A 105 -21.05 6.67 -40.48
C TYR A 105 -19.62 7.22 -40.68
N ASP A 106 -18.59 6.36 -40.68
CA ASP A 106 -17.16 6.73 -40.76
C ASP A 106 -16.74 7.82 -39.76
N ARG A 107 -17.44 7.91 -38.62
CA ARG A 107 -17.16 8.92 -37.59
C ARG A 107 -15.89 8.65 -36.80
N PHE A 108 -15.47 7.38 -36.75
CA PHE A 108 -14.30 6.95 -36.02
C PHE A 108 -13.33 6.19 -36.94
N GLY A 109 -12.06 6.60 -36.93
CA GLY A 109 -10.98 5.90 -37.62
C GLY A 109 -9.91 5.46 -36.64
N ILE A 110 -9.02 4.57 -37.06
CA ILE A 110 -7.90 4.14 -36.22
C ILE A 110 -7.01 5.34 -35.86
N GLY A 111 -6.62 5.39 -34.59
CA GLY A 111 -5.81 6.47 -34.02
C GLY A 111 -4.73 5.96 -33.06
N ALA A 112 -4.08 6.91 -32.40
CA ALA A 112 -3.13 6.60 -31.34
C ALA A 112 -3.85 6.04 -30.11
N VAL A 113 -3.20 5.10 -29.43
CA VAL A 113 -3.67 4.54 -28.16
C VAL A 113 -3.47 5.58 -27.07
N ASP A 114 -4.49 5.77 -26.22
CA ASP A 114 -4.39 6.66 -25.07
C ASP A 114 -3.80 5.87 -23.90
N TYR A 115 -2.68 6.34 -23.33
CA TYR A 115 -2.03 5.74 -22.17
C TYR A 115 -2.14 6.64 -20.94
N GLN A 116 -2.21 6.03 -19.77
CA GLN A 116 -2.04 6.70 -18.48
C GLN A 116 -0.95 6.01 -17.67
N ARG A 117 -0.16 6.79 -16.94
CA ARG A 117 0.85 6.24 -16.02
C ARG A 117 0.20 5.85 -14.71
N VAL A 118 0.49 4.63 -14.28
CA VAL A 118 0.07 4.11 -12.99
C VAL A 118 1.31 3.73 -12.21
N GLN A 119 1.41 4.23 -10.97
CA GLN A 119 2.48 3.84 -10.07
C GLN A 119 2.32 2.37 -9.68
N ILE A 120 3.37 1.56 -9.84
CA ILE A 120 3.38 0.12 -9.52
C ILE A 120 4.44 -0.24 -8.47
N ASP A 121 5.40 0.66 -8.22
CA ASP A 121 6.31 0.65 -7.08
C ASP A 121 6.63 2.09 -6.65
N VAL A 122 7.43 2.27 -5.59
CA VAL A 122 7.87 3.59 -5.10
C VAL A 122 8.56 4.40 -6.20
N ASP A 123 9.41 3.75 -6.99
CA ASP A 123 10.22 4.37 -8.04
C ASP A 123 9.90 3.81 -9.44
N GLU A 124 8.76 3.12 -9.59
CA GLU A 124 8.37 2.43 -10.82
C GLU A 124 6.93 2.79 -11.22
N GLU A 125 6.76 3.18 -12.49
CA GLU A 125 5.47 3.44 -13.11
C GLU A 125 5.30 2.54 -14.34
N MET A 126 4.06 2.16 -14.62
CA MET A 126 3.67 1.43 -15.82
C MET A 126 2.78 2.30 -16.70
N ASP A 127 3.10 2.38 -17.99
CA ASP A 127 2.21 2.95 -19.00
C ASP A 127 1.07 1.96 -19.25
N CYS A 128 -0.13 2.30 -18.79
CA CYS A 128 -1.33 1.50 -18.95
C CYS A 128 -2.21 2.06 -20.07
N VAL A 129 -2.84 1.21 -20.87
CA VAL A 129 -3.85 1.60 -21.85
C VAL A 129 -5.05 2.19 -21.11
N ALA A 130 -5.24 3.50 -21.24
CA ALA A 130 -6.37 4.23 -20.67
C ALA A 130 -7.62 4.09 -21.54
N PHE A 131 -7.44 4.01 -22.85
CA PHE A 131 -8.49 3.73 -23.83
C PHE A 131 -7.89 3.07 -25.07
N GLY A 132 -8.32 1.84 -25.37
CA GLY A 132 -7.81 1.12 -26.54
C GLY A 132 -8.48 -0.23 -26.76
N PHE A 133 -8.31 -0.77 -27.96
CA PHE A 133 -8.83 -2.06 -28.40
C PHE A 133 -7.67 -3.05 -28.52
N TYR A 134 -7.75 -4.15 -27.78
CA TYR A 134 -6.89 -5.31 -27.96
C TYR A 134 -7.51 -6.22 -29.00
N LEU A 135 -6.85 -6.37 -30.14
CA LEU A 135 -7.19 -7.35 -31.17
C LEU A 135 -6.35 -8.58 -30.92
N GLY A 136 -6.90 -9.50 -30.14
CA GLY A 136 -6.20 -10.69 -29.65
C GLY A 136 -6.62 -11.97 -30.34
N VAL A 137 -5.73 -12.95 -30.35
CA VAL A 137 -5.96 -14.32 -30.77
C VAL A 137 -5.59 -15.25 -29.63
N GLN A 138 -6.42 -16.26 -29.38
CA GLN A 138 -6.12 -17.35 -28.45
C GLN A 138 -6.48 -18.70 -29.09
N GLY A 139 -5.48 -19.49 -29.44
CA GLY A 139 -5.66 -20.66 -30.29
C GLY A 139 -6.31 -20.28 -31.64
N GLU A 140 -7.52 -20.78 -31.89
CA GLU A 140 -8.30 -20.45 -33.10
C GLU A 140 -9.32 -19.31 -32.88
N ASP A 141 -9.58 -18.95 -31.62
CA ASP A 141 -10.58 -17.95 -31.26
C ASP A 141 -10.00 -16.52 -31.44
N ARG A 142 -10.83 -15.61 -31.97
CA ARG A 142 -10.47 -14.20 -32.21
C ARG A 142 -11.31 -13.27 -31.37
N TYR A 143 -10.65 -12.27 -30.78
CA TYR A 143 -11.23 -11.38 -29.80
C TYR A 143 -10.97 -9.91 -30.14
N VAL A 144 -11.91 -9.05 -29.75
CA VAL A 144 -11.72 -7.61 -29.64
C VAL A 144 -12.09 -7.21 -28.23
N ALA A 145 -11.12 -6.71 -27.47
CA ALA A 145 -11.30 -6.28 -26.09
C ALA A 145 -11.09 -4.77 -25.98
N LEU A 146 -12.16 -4.02 -25.74
CA LEU A 146 -12.11 -2.59 -25.46
C LEU A 146 -11.84 -2.38 -23.96
N LEU A 147 -10.65 -1.89 -23.64
CA LEU A 147 -10.26 -1.49 -22.29
C LEU A 147 -10.46 0.00 -22.11
N ARG A 148 -11.10 0.38 -21.00
CA ARG A 148 -11.30 1.78 -20.61
C ARG A 148 -10.98 1.98 -19.15
N ALA A 149 -10.01 2.83 -18.86
CA ALA A 149 -9.67 3.22 -17.49
C ALA A 149 -10.79 4.04 -16.85
N ALA A 150 -10.79 4.05 -15.51
CA ALA A 150 -11.66 4.92 -14.72
C ALA A 150 -11.40 6.39 -15.08
N ASN A 151 -12.47 7.16 -15.17
CA ASN A 151 -12.42 8.59 -15.40
C ASN A 151 -13.50 9.29 -14.55
N PRO A 152 -13.23 9.55 -13.25
CA PRO A 152 -14.21 10.09 -12.32
C PRO A 152 -14.79 11.44 -12.74
N GLN A 153 -14.02 12.26 -13.46
CA GLN A 153 -14.49 13.55 -13.98
C GLN A 153 -15.69 13.42 -14.92
N TYR A 154 -15.83 12.26 -15.55
CA TYR A 154 -16.94 11.92 -16.44
C TYR A 154 -17.81 10.79 -15.89
N GLY A 155 -17.76 10.55 -14.58
CA GLY A 155 -18.63 9.60 -13.87
C GLY A 155 -18.23 8.12 -13.99
N ARG A 156 -17.12 7.78 -14.67
CA ARG A 156 -16.63 6.40 -14.71
C ARG A 156 -15.72 6.13 -13.51
N MET A 157 -16.20 5.36 -12.55
CA MET A 157 -15.47 5.08 -11.30
C MET A 157 -14.60 3.82 -11.36
N SER A 158 -14.78 3.01 -12.40
CA SER A 158 -14.20 1.67 -12.57
C SER A 158 -13.42 1.54 -13.88
N VAL A 159 -12.54 0.56 -13.92
CA VAL A 159 -11.99 0.06 -15.19
C VAL A 159 -13.06 -0.79 -15.85
N GLU A 160 -13.37 -0.52 -17.11
CA GLU A 160 -14.36 -1.26 -17.88
C GLU A 160 -13.67 -2.05 -19.00
N LEU A 161 -14.01 -3.34 -19.10
CA LEU A 161 -13.57 -4.22 -20.17
C LEU A 161 -14.79 -4.76 -20.90
N GLU A 162 -14.90 -4.46 -22.20
CA GLU A 162 -15.93 -5.01 -23.09
C GLU A 162 -15.27 -5.89 -24.14
N VAL A 163 -15.80 -7.10 -24.35
CA VAL A 163 -15.22 -8.13 -25.21
C VAL A 163 -16.22 -8.56 -26.26
N LEU A 164 -15.77 -8.52 -27.52
CA LEU A 164 -16.38 -9.23 -28.63
C LEU A 164 -15.55 -10.47 -28.95
N ALA A 165 -16.21 -11.60 -29.14
CA ALA A 165 -15.61 -12.82 -29.65
C ALA A 165 -16.61 -13.49 -30.59
N VAL A 166 -16.13 -14.12 -31.68
CA VAL A 166 -17.00 -14.71 -32.73
C VAL A 166 -18.11 -15.59 -32.13
N VAL A 167 -17.80 -16.29 -31.04
CA VAL A 167 -18.72 -17.08 -30.24
C VAL A 167 -18.82 -16.47 -28.83
N LYS A 168 -20.03 -16.22 -28.33
CA LYS A 168 -20.25 -15.57 -27.02
C LYS A 168 -19.55 -16.33 -25.89
N GLU A 169 -19.63 -17.66 -25.91
CA GLU A 169 -19.01 -18.54 -24.93
C GLU A 169 -17.48 -18.36 -24.86
N ALA A 170 -16.84 -17.94 -25.96
CA ALA A 170 -15.42 -17.61 -25.96
C ALA A 170 -15.14 -16.33 -25.15
N GLY A 171 -15.99 -15.30 -25.30
CA GLY A 171 -15.92 -14.08 -24.48
C GLY A 171 -16.17 -14.36 -23.00
N ASP A 172 -17.16 -15.21 -22.68
CA ASP A 172 -17.43 -15.63 -21.29
C ASP A 172 -16.23 -16.39 -20.70
N ARG A 173 -15.56 -17.26 -21.47
CA ARG A 173 -14.32 -17.93 -21.03
C ARG A 173 -13.21 -16.94 -20.72
N PHE A 174 -13.01 -15.94 -21.58
CA PHE A 174 -11.99 -14.93 -21.37
C PHE A 174 -12.25 -14.12 -20.10
N LEU A 175 -13.45 -13.54 -19.95
CA LEU A 175 -13.81 -12.78 -18.75
C LEU A 175 -13.81 -13.63 -17.48
N GLY A 176 -14.16 -14.92 -17.59
CA GLY A 176 -14.11 -15.88 -16.48
C GLY A 176 -12.70 -16.26 -16.05
N ALA A 177 -11.73 -16.29 -16.97
CA ALA A 177 -10.32 -16.57 -16.68
C ALA A 177 -9.56 -15.34 -16.14
N LEU A 178 -10.03 -14.14 -16.47
CA LEU A 178 -9.33 -12.89 -16.17
C LEU A 178 -9.02 -12.67 -14.67
N PRO A 179 -9.90 -12.98 -13.69
CA PRO A 179 -9.56 -12.86 -12.28
C PRO A 179 -8.36 -13.70 -11.84
N ASP A 180 -8.18 -14.88 -12.45
CA ASP A 180 -7.04 -15.76 -12.13
C ASP A 180 -5.76 -15.23 -12.78
N LEU A 181 -5.83 -14.71 -14.01
CA LEU A 181 -4.71 -14.04 -14.68
C LEU A 181 -4.28 -12.75 -13.96
N ILE A 182 -5.25 -11.94 -13.49
CA ILE A 182 -5.01 -10.76 -12.65
C ILE A 182 -4.28 -11.15 -11.38
N ARG A 183 -4.63 -12.29 -10.78
CA ARG A 183 -3.95 -12.81 -9.60
C ARG A 183 -2.54 -13.23 -9.95
N GLU A 184 -2.36 -14.06 -10.97
CA GLU A 184 -1.05 -14.60 -11.38
C GLU A 184 -0.05 -13.49 -11.74
N HIS A 185 -0.49 -12.52 -12.55
CA HIS A 185 0.35 -11.44 -13.09
C HIS A 185 0.25 -10.13 -12.29
N ASN A 186 -0.18 -10.19 -11.03
CA ASN A 186 -0.41 -8.99 -10.24
C ASN A 186 0.89 -8.21 -9.97
N VAL A 187 0.94 -6.94 -10.36
CA VAL A 187 2.13 -6.07 -10.25
C VAL A 187 2.46 -5.68 -8.81
N PHE A 188 1.51 -5.79 -7.89
CA PHE A 188 1.73 -5.49 -6.47
C PHE A 188 2.29 -6.68 -5.69
N ARG A 189 2.45 -7.85 -6.32
CA ARG A 189 3.06 -9.02 -5.71
C ARG A 189 4.51 -8.73 -5.33
N GLY A 190 4.88 -9.06 -4.09
CA GLY A 190 6.22 -8.83 -3.55
C GLY A 190 6.50 -7.39 -3.10
N LYS A 191 5.54 -6.48 -3.23
CA LYS A 191 5.66 -5.08 -2.80
C LYS A 191 5.26 -4.91 -1.32
N VAL A 192 5.63 -3.78 -0.73
CA VAL A 192 5.21 -3.39 0.63
C VAL A 192 4.13 -2.32 0.50
N VAL A 193 2.94 -2.58 1.06
CA VAL A 193 1.77 -1.72 0.96
C VAL A 193 1.17 -1.38 2.31
N SER A 194 0.56 -0.21 2.45
CA SER A 194 -0.29 0.16 3.59
C SER A 194 -1.60 0.77 3.11
N PHE A 195 -2.68 0.64 3.88
CA PHE A 195 -3.93 1.35 3.58
C PHE A 195 -3.85 2.81 4.01
N GLU A 196 -4.30 3.74 3.16
CA GLU A 196 -4.46 5.16 3.51
C GLU A 196 -5.95 5.50 3.69
N GLY A 197 -6.27 6.19 4.79
CA GLY A 197 -7.65 6.51 5.17
C GLY A 197 -8.26 7.73 4.48
N HIS A 198 -7.60 8.36 3.50
CA HIS A 198 -8.09 9.59 2.86
C HIS A 198 -7.72 9.73 1.38
N GLU A 199 -8.64 10.30 0.60
CA GLU A 199 -8.57 10.57 -0.85
C GLU A 199 -7.52 11.62 -1.28
N PHE A 200 -6.72 12.15 -0.34
CA PHE A 200 -5.65 13.12 -0.61
C PHE A 200 -4.25 12.49 -0.72
N GLY A 201 -4.16 11.16 -0.68
CA GLY A 201 -2.91 10.43 -0.81
C GLY A 201 -2.39 10.38 -2.25
N GLN A 202 -1.07 10.45 -2.42
CA GLN A 202 -0.37 10.09 -3.67
C GLN A 202 -0.32 8.55 -3.86
N GLY A 203 -1.34 7.83 -3.40
CA GLY A 203 -1.41 6.37 -3.40
C GLY A 203 -2.03 5.80 -4.68
N VAL A 204 -1.92 4.49 -4.84
CA VAL A 204 -2.55 3.71 -5.92
C VAL A 204 -3.91 3.23 -5.40
N GLY A 205 -4.94 4.05 -5.60
CA GLY A 205 -6.27 3.79 -5.02
C GLY A 205 -6.23 3.80 -3.48
N PRO A 206 -6.66 2.72 -2.79
CA PRO A 206 -6.76 2.72 -1.33
C PRO A 206 -5.43 2.44 -0.61
N PHE A 207 -4.36 2.14 -1.32
CA PHE A 207 -3.07 1.78 -0.72
C PHE A 207 -1.90 2.63 -1.20
N ARG A 208 -0.91 2.74 -0.32
CA ARG A 208 0.39 3.36 -0.59
C ARG A 208 1.48 2.31 -0.64
N LEU A 209 2.38 2.47 -1.61
CA LEU A 209 3.58 1.64 -1.77
C LEU A 209 4.73 2.19 -0.93
N HIS A 210 5.52 1.30 -0.33
CA HIS A 210 6.66 1.64 0.52
C HIS A 210 7.92 0.92 0.04
N PRO A 211 9.10 1.54 0.21
CA PRO A 211 10.34 0.86 -0.11
C PRO A 211 10.60 -0.19 0.97
N ARG A 212 11.18 -1.32 0.56
CA ARG A 212 11.60 -2.33 1.52
C ARG A 212 12.75 -1.75 2.37
N PRO A 213 12.70 -1.84 3.71
CA PRO A 213 13.75 -1.28 4.55
C PRO A 213 15.11 -1.95 4.29
N GLY A 214 16.18 -1.16 4.22
CA GLY A 214 17.57 -1.65 4.10
C GLY A 214 18.22 -1.98 5.44
N ILE A 215 17.50 -2.63 6.36
CA ILE A 215 18.00 -2.93 7.71
C ILE A 215 18.72 -4.28 7.70
N THR A 216 19.90 -4.33 8.30
CA THR A 216 20.72 -5.54 8.44
C THR A 216 20.58 -6.14 9.84
N ARG A 217 21.09 -7.37 10.01
CA ARG A 217 21.09 -8.04 11.33
C ARG A 217 21.87 -7.25 12.38
N ALA A 218 22.95 -6.56 11.98
CA ALA A 218 23.79 -5.78 12.88
C ALA A 218 23.09 -4.54 13.45
N ASP A 219 22.06 -4.05 12.75
CA ASP A 219 21.27 -2.88 13.17
C ASP A 219 20.25 -3.23 14.27
N VAL A 220 19.95 -4.52 14.45
CA VAL A 220 19.01 -4.99 15.47
C VAL A 220 19.77 -5.45 16.70
N VAL A 221 19.60 -4.72 17.80
CA VAL A 221 20.19 -5.07 19.11
C VAL A 221 19.09 -5.56 20.03
N LEU A 222 19.08 -6.87 20.28
CA LEU A 222 18.21 -7.56 21.21
C LEU A 222 19.06 -8.50 22.09
N PRO A 223 18.56 -8.96 23.25
CA PRO A 223 19.24 -9.98 24.03
C PRO A 223 19.48 -11.26 23.23
N ASP A 224 20.51 -12.00 23.64
CA ASP A 224 20.94 -13.22 22.95
C ASP A 224 19.80 -14.23 22.77
N GLY A 225 19.66 -14.74 21.54
CA GLY A 225 18.66 -15.74 21.19
C GLY A 225 17.25 -15.20 20.91
N VAL A 226 16.96 -13.95 21.27
CA VAL A 226 15.62 -13.35 21.04
C VAL A 226 15.37 -13.18 19.55
N LEU A 227 16.31 -12.57 18.82
CA LEU A 227 16.18 -12.35 17.38
C LEU A 227 16.14 -13.67 16.61
N GLU A 228 17.01 -14.61 16.98
CA GLU A 228 17.12 -15.93 16.35
C GLU A 228 15.81 -16.71 16.41
N ARG A 229 15.08 -16.62 17.54
CA ARG A 229 13.77 -17.25 17.69
C ARG A 229 12.74 -16.64 16.74
N VAL A 230 12.71 -15.31 16.64
CA VAL A 230 11.77 -14.59 15.76
C VAL A 230 12.10 -14.87 14.28
N GLU A 231 13.38 -14.83 13.92
CA GLU A 231 13.86 -15.16 12.58
C GLU A 231 13.46 -16.57 12.16
N ARG A 232 13.60 -17.55 13.05
CA ARG A 232 13.25 -18.94 12.74
C ARG A 232 11.80 -19.10 12.33
N GLU A 233 10.88 -18.43 13.03
CA GLU A 233 9.43 -18.56 12.80
C GLU A 233 8.92 -17.70 11.64
N VAL A 234 9.67 -16.66 11.23
CA VAL A 234 9.26 -15.80 10.11
C VAL A 234 10.10 -16.08 8.86
N VAL A 235 11.40 -15.83 8.95
CA VAL A 235 12.34 -15.99 7.83
C VAL A 235 12.64 -17.46 7.56
N GLY A 236 12.87 -18.25 8.60
CA GLY A 236 13.19 -19.68 8.46
C GLY A 236 12.08 -20.47 7.79
N ILE A 237 10.81 -20.17 8.10
CA ILE A 237 9.65 -20.80 7.46
C ILE A 237 9.53 -20.38 5.99
N ALA A 238 9.72 -19.10 5.68
CA ALA A 238 9.74 -18.62 4.31
C ALA A 238 10.83 -19.31 3.47
N GLU A 239 12.05 -19.42 4.01
CA GLU A 239 13.19 -20.07 3.34
C GLU A 239 12.98 -21.59 3.13
N HIS A 240 12.21 -22.25 4.01
CA HIS A 240 12.00 -23.70 3.99
C HIS A 240 10.60 -24.10 3.53
N ARG A 241 9.87 -23.17 2.89
CA ARG A 241 8.47 -23.32 2.48
C ARG A 241 8.16 -24.65 1.79
N GLU A 242 8.90 -24.97 0.72
CA GLU A 242 8.66 -26.16 -0.09
C GLU A 242 8.79 -27.44 0.73
N LYS A 243 9.80 -27.50 1.61
CA LYS A 243 10.03 -28.65 2.48
C LYS A 243 8.90 -28.82 3.49
N LEU A 244 8.43 -27.73 4.09
CA LEU A 244 7.31 -27.75 5.04
C LEU A 244 6.02 -28.24 4.36
N LEU A 245 5.68 -27.69 3.20
CA LEU A 245 4.52 -28.14 2.42
C LEU A 245 4.62 -29.61 2.03
N SER A 246 5.80 -30.07 1.57
CA SER A 246 6.02 -31.49 1.21
C SER A 246 5.88 -32.45 2.41
N ALA A 247 6.09 -31.94 3.63
CA ALA A 247 5.90 -32.67 4.88
C ALA A 247 4.46 -32.52 5.43
N GLY A 248 3.54 -31.95 4.67
CA GLY A 248 2.15 -31.72 5.07
C GLY A 248 1.98 -30.68 6.17
N GLN A 249 2.96 -29.78 6.36
CA GLN A 249 2.90 -28.73 7.38
C GLN A 249 2.33 -27.43 6.78
N HIS A 250 1.43 -26.78 7.52
CA HIS A 250 0.90 -25.48 7.14
C HIS A 250 1.95 -24.36 7.33
N LEU A 251 1.85 -23.33 6.50
CA LEU A 251 2.75 -22.17 6.51
C LEU A 251 2.20 -20.99 7.32
N ARG A 252 0.88 -20.96 7.58
CA ARG A 252 0.25 -19.93 8.40
C ARG A 252 0.96 -19.82 9.76
N ARG A 253 1.32 -18.61 10.16
CA ARG A 253 1.97 -18.34 11.46
C ARG A 253 1.53 -17.01 12.04
N GLY A 254 1.42 -16.92 13.35
CA GLY A 254 1.33 -15.66 14.08
C GLY A 254 2.51 -15.49 15.02
N VAL A 255 3.24 -14.39 14.86
CA VAL A 255 4.33 -13.98 15.74
C VAL A 255 3.94 -12.68 16.44
N LEU A 256 3.99 -12.67 17.77
CA LEU A 256 3.72 -11.50 18.60
C LEU A 256 5.01 -11.01 19.25
N LEU A 257 5.38 -9.76 18.98
CA LEU A 257 6.43 -9.04 19.69
C LEU A 257 5.80 -8.12 20.74
N TYR A 258 6.13 -8.33 22.02
CA TYR A 258 5.60 -7.52 23.11
C TYR A 258 6.71 -6.99 24.02
N GLY A 259 6.41 -5.97 24.82
CA GLY A 259 7.37 -5.40 25.77
C GLY A 259 7.27 -3.88 25.83
N PRO A 260 8.09 -3.21 26.66
CA PRO A 260 8.01 -1.77 26.86
C PRO A 260 8.12 -0.96 25.55
N PRO A 261 7.53 0.25 25.47
CA PRO A 261 7.73 1.13 24.32
C PRO A 261 9.21 1.48 24.18
N GLY A 262 9.67 1.66 22.93
CA GLY A 262 11.06 2.08 22.67
C GLY A 262 12.13 1.00 22.76
N THR A 263 11.77 -0.29 22.93
CA THR A 263 12.73 -1.41 22.99
C THR A 263 13.15 -1.97 21.63
N GLY A 264 12.54 -1.53 20.53
CA GLY A 264 12.96 -1.92 19.17
C GLY A 264 12.04 -2.91 18.44
N LYS A 265 10.79 -3.10 18.90
CA LYS A 265 9.78 -3.94 18.21
C LYS A 265 9.59 -3.56 16.74
N THR A 266 9.20 -2.31 16.43
CA THR A 266 9.06 -1.81 15.05
C THR A 266 10.36 -1.89 14.25
N HIS A 267 11.52 -1.71 14.90
CA HIS A 267 12.81 -1.86 14.22
C HIS A 267 13.06 -3.32 13.81
N THR A 268 12.72 -4.26 14.68
CA THR A 268 12.77 -5.71 14.42
C THR A 268 11.81 -6.10 13.30
N VAL A 269 10.59 -5.55 13.28
CA VAL A 269 9.63 -5.73 12.17
C VAL A 269 10.29 -5.32 10.84
N ARG A 270 10.81 -4.10 10.77
CA ARG A 270 11.45 -3.59 9.54
C ARG A 270 12.66 -4.42 9.10
N TYR A 271 13.40 -5.00 10.04
CA TYR A 271 14.45 -5.98 9.73
C TYR A 271 13.88 -7.27 9.11
N LEU A 272 12.84 -7.86 9.68
CA LEU A 272 12.22 -9.06 9.10
C LEU A 272 11.69 -8.81 7.69
N LEU A 273 11.16 -7.60 7.45
CA LEU A 273 10.72 -7.16 6.13
C LEU A 273 11.88 -7.14 5.12
N SER A 274 13.09 -6.73 5.52
CA SER A 274 14.27 -6.73 4.64
C SER A 274 14.71 -8.15 4.27
N ARG A 275 14.46 -9.12 5.16
CA ARG A 275 14.83 -10.54 5.02
C ARG A 275 13.84 -11.38 4.22
N LEU A 276 12.72 -10.81 3.78
CA LEU A 276 11.68 -11.49 3.02
C LEU A 276 11.52 -10.89 1.62
N PRO A 277 12.56 -10.93 0.76
CA PRO A 277 12.42 -10.51 -0.63
C PRO A 277 11.37 -11.39 -1.33
N GLY A 278 10.47 -10.77 -2.11
CA GLY A 278 9.39 -11.48 -2.83
C GLY A 278 8.10 -11.70 -2.02
N PHE A 279 8.10 -11.49 -0.70
CA PHE A 279 6.86 -11.47 0.08
C PHE A 279 6.12 -10.15 -0.14
N THR A 280 4.83 -10.24 -0.41
CA THR A 280 3.94 -9.09 -0.32
C THR A 280 3.74 -8.74 1.14
N VAL A 281 4.00 -7.49 1.53
CA VAL A 281 3.86 -7.07 2.92
C VAL A 281 2.70 -6.08 3.02
N VAL A 282 1.73 -6.36 3.89
CA VAL A 282 0.61 -5.46 4.17
C VAL A 282 0.77 -4.88 5.57
N LEU A 283 1.10 -3.59 5.64
CA LEU A 283 1.32 -2.84 6.87
C LEU A 283 0.01 -2.21 7.37
N LEU A 284 -0.34 -2.51 8.62
CA LEU A 284 -1.45 -1.92 9.33
C LEU A 284 -0.96 -1.32 10.65
N ALA A 285 -1.19 -0.03 10.82
CA ALA A 285 -0.87 0.72 12.04
C ALA A 285 -1.94 1.81 12.30
N GLY A 286 -2.19 2.11 13.58
CA GLY A 286 -3.15 3.14 13.97
C GLY A 286 -4.55 2.92 13.38
N THR A 287 -5.09 3.92 12.68
CA THR A 287 -6.44 3.85 12.09
C THR A 287 -6.56 2.84 10.96
N SER A 288 -5.46 2.52 10.27
CA SER A 288 -5.48 1.57 9.14
C SER A 288 -5.76 0.12 9.57
N ILE A 289 -5.62 -0.20 10.86
CA ILE A 289 -5.94 -1.54 11.39
C ILE A 289 -7.41 -1.91 11.17
N GLY A 290 -8.30 -0.92 11.03
CA GLY A 290 -9.70 -1.15 10.65
C GLY A 290 -9.89 -1.83 9.28
N PHE A 291 -8.88 -1.81 8.42
CA PHE A 291 -8.88 -2.48 7.10
C PHE A 291 -8.40 -3.93 7.15
N ILE A 292 -8.37 -4.58 8.33
CA ILE A 292 -7.81 -5.94 8.46
C ILE A 292 -8.44 -6.97 7.52
N SER A 293 -9.75 -6.91 7.28
CA SER A 293 -10.44 -7.84 6.37
C SER A 293 -10.01 -7.64 4.91
N GLN A 294 -9.83 -6.38 4.49
CA GLN A 294 -9.29 -6.03 3.17
C GLN A 294 -7.82 -6.43 3.05
N ALA A 295 -7.03 -6.19 4.11
CA ALA A 295 -5.62 -6.57 4.18
C ALA A 295 -5.41 -8.09 4.04
N CYS A 296 -6.21 -8.89 4.75
CA CYS A 296 -6.14 -10.34 4.66
C CYS A 296 -6.59 -10.84 3.28
N SER A 297 -7.59 -10.20 2.67
CA SER A 297 -8.01 -10.51 1.29
C SER A 297 -6.90 -10.22 0.28
N LEU A 298 -6.23 -9.07 0.41
CA LEU A 298 -5.09 -8.71 -0.43
C LEU A 298 -3.91 -9.66 -0.22
N ALA A 299 -3.57 -9.97 1.03
CA ALA A 299 -2.51 -10.92 1.38
C ALA A 299 -2.76 -12.32 0.79
N ARG A 300 -4.01 -12.81 0.86
CA ARG A 300 -4.41 -14.09 0.24
C ARG A 300 -4.26 -14.07 -1.28
N MET A 301 -4.55 -12.94 -1.94
CA MET A 301 -4.40 -12.81 -3.40
C MET A 301 -2.92 -12.78 -3.82
N LEU A 302 -2.07 -12.16 -2.99
CA LEU A 302 -0.68 -11.83 -3.32
C LEU A 302 0.37 -12.71 -2.61
N GLN A 303 -0.01 -13.92 -2.20
CA GLN A 303 0.88 -14.90 -1.54
C GLN A 303 2.17 -15.19 -2.33
N PRO A 304 3.35 -15.37 -1.70
CA PRO A 304 3.60 -15.35 -0.26
C PRO A 304 3.38 -13.96 0.35
N ALA A 305 2.75 -13.89 1.53
CA ALA A 305 2.43 -12.62 2.15
C ALA A 305 2.71 -12.55 3.66
N LEU A 306 3.05 -11.35 4.14
CA LEU A 306 3.21 -11.01 5.55
C LEU A 306 2.25 -9.85 5.89
N VAL A 307 1.31 -10.08 6.81
CA VAL A 307 0.47 -9.04 7.38
C VAL A 307 1.11 -8.55 8.67
N VAL A 308 1.43 -7.26 8.73
CA VAL A 308 2.03 -6.63 9.91
C VAL A 308 0.99 -5.77 10.60
N LEU A 309 0.79 -5.98 11.90
CA LEU A 309 -0.05 -5.15 12.75
C LEU A 309 0.82 -4.51 13.82
N GLU A 310 1.10 -3.22 13.67
CA GLU A 310 1.88 -2.47 14.67
C GLU A 310 0.98 -1.83 15.72
N ASP A 311 1.43 -1.90 16.98
CA ASP A 311 0.78 -1.30 18.15
C ASP A 311 -0.70 -1.68 18.26
N CYS A 312 -0.96 -2.99 18.29
CA CYS A 312 -2.30 -3.58 18.38
C CYS A 312 -3.07 -3.12 19.65
N ASP A 313 -2.37 -2.62 20.65
CA ASP A 313 -2.89 -2.03 21.88
C ASP A 313 -3.48 -0.62 21.68
N LEU A 314 -2.97 0.20 20.75
CA LEU A 314 -3.50 1.56 20.51
C LEU A 314 -4.93 1.55 19.94
N VAL A 315 -5.31 0.44 19.32
CA VAL A 315 -6.67 0.17 18.89
C VAL A 315 -7.62 -0.06 20.08
N ALA A 316 -7.09 -0.54 21.21
CA ALA A 316 -7.87 -0.83 22.41
C ALA A 316 -8.40 0.44 23.10
N GLU A 317 -7.67 1.55 23.00
CA GLU A 317 -8.01 2.79 23.71
C GLU A 317 -9.05 3.65 22.95
N ALA A 318 -9.23 3.45 21.64
CA ALA A 318 -10.14 4.26 20.83
C ALA A 318 -11.64 3.94 21.02
N ARG A 319 -12.01 2.96 21.86
CA ARG A 319 -13.40 2.49 22.01
C ARG A 319 -13.82 2.21 23.46
N ASP A 320 -13.25 2.91 24.43
CA ASP A 320 -13.57 2.77 25.87
C ASP A 320 -15.01 3.14 26.29
N TYR A 321 -15.95 3.26 25.35
CA TYR A 321 -17.38 3.39 25.64
C TYR A 321 -18.16 2.06 25.72
N SER A 322 -17.53 0.90 25.51
CA SER A 322 -18.22 -0.40 25.73
C SER A 322 -17.69 -1.13 26.97
N HIS A 323 -18.42 -0.98 28.07
CA HIS A 323 -18.25 -1.76 29.30
C HIS A 323 -18.23 -3.28 29.02
N GLY A 324 -17.11 -3.94 29.25
CA GLY A 324 -17.06 -5.37 29.62
C GLY A 324 -17.02 -6.42 28.49
N MET A 325 -16.97 -6.04 27.22
CA MET A 325 -16.66 -6.97 26.12
C MET A 325 -15.35 -6.53 25.47
N GLY A 326 -14.36 -7.43 25.39
CA GLY A 326 -13.01 -7.10 24.93
C GLY A 326 -12.94 -6.40 23.56
N ASN A 327 -11.76 -5.90 23.21
CA ASN A 327 -11.54 -5.03 22.05
C ASN A 327 -12.07 -5.63 20.72
N PRO A 328 -13.14 -5.07 20.11
CA PRO A 328 -13.78 -5.63 18.92
C PRO A 328 -12.85 -5.78 17.72
N LEU A 329 -11.86 -4.89 17.57
CA LEU A 329 -10.95 -4.95 16.43
C LEU A 329 -9.89 -6.04 16.62
N LEU A 330 -9.43 -6.29 17.85
CA LEU A 330 -8.57 -7.44 18.14
C LEU A 330 -9.28 -8.76 17.83
N PHE A 331 -10.55 -8.90 18.20
CA PHE A 331 -11.34 -10.07 17.83
C PHE A 331 -11.50 -10.22 16.32
N GLN A 332 -11.65 -9.12 15.59
CA GLN A 332 -11.70 -9.13 14.14
C GLN A 332 -10.37 -9.60 13.53
N VAL A 333 -9.23 -9.13 14.04
CA VAL A 333 -7.89 -9.61 13.62
C VAL A 333 -7.79 -11.11 13.82
N LEU A 334 -8.12 -11.59 15.02
CA LEU A 334 -8.07 -13.02 15.31
C LEU A 334 -9.08 -13.83 14.48
N ASN A 335 -10.22 -13.25 14.10
CA ASN A 335 -11.20 -13.90 13.22
C ASN A 335 -10.64 -14.05 11.80
N GLU A 336 -9.98 -13.02 11.27
CA GLU A 336 -9.38 -13.07 9.94
C GLU A 336 -8.23 -14.08 9.88
N MET A 337 -7.43 -14.18 10.95
CA MET A 337 -6.41 -15.21 11.10
C MET A 337 -7.02 -16.63 11.10
N ASP A 338 -8.16 -16.82 11.78
CA ASP A 338 -8.89 -18.10 11.82
C ASP A 338 -9.51 -18.48 10.47
N GLY A 339 -9.90 -17.49 9.66
CA GLY A 339 -10.55 -17.68 8.37
C GLY A 339 -9.61 -18.10 7.24
N LEU A 340 -8.30 -18.20 7.49
CA LEU A 340 -7.34 -18.62 6.47
C LEU A 340 -7.34 -20.13 6.25
N ALA A 341 -7.33 -20.52 4.97
CA ALA A 341 -7.14 -21.90 4.57
C ALA A 341 -5.81 -22.45 5.10
N GLU A 342 -5.72 -23.76 5.32
CA GLU A 342 -4.53 -24.37 5.93
C GLU A 342 -3.28 -24.28 5.05
N ASP A 343 -3.47 -24.23 3.74
CA ASP A 343 -2.44 -24.07 2.72
C ASP A 343 -2.11 -22.60 2.43
N ALA A 344 -2.77 -21.65 3.09
CA ALA A 344 -2.48 -20.23 2.93
C ALA A 344 -1.06 -19.92 3.41
N ASP A 345 -0.26 -19.37 2.50
CA ASP A 345 1.08 -18.86 2.75
C ASP A 345 1.02 -17.39 3.16
N VAL A 346 0.41 -17.19 4.34
CA VAL A 346 0.23 -15.88 4.96
C VAL A 346 0.72 -15.96 6.40
N ALA A 347 1.73 -15.14 6.74
CA ALA A 347 2.20 -14.95 8.09
C ALA A 347 1.67 -13.64 8.69
N PHE A 348 1.51 -13.60 10.01
CA PHE A 348 1.14 -12.41 10.78
C PHE A 348 2.26 -12.06 11.74
N LEU A 349 2.62 -10.78 11.75
CA LEU A 349 3.55 -10.21 12.69
C LEU A 349 2.87 -9.06 13.45
N LEU A 350 2.68 -9.25 14.74
CA LEU A 350 1.95 -8.34 15.61
C LEU A 350 2.93 -7.68 16.59
N THR A 351 2.72 -6.40 16.90
CA THR A 351 3.42 -5.73 18.00
C THR A 351 2.44 -5.14 19.02
N THR A 352 2.84 -5.11 20.29
CA THR A 352 2.09 -4.47 21.38
C THR A 352 3.02 -3.94 22.47
N ASN A 353 2.63 -2.85 23.13
CA ASN A 353 3.30 -2.40 24.36
C ASN A 353 2.61 -2.93 25.63
N ARG A 354 1.42 -3.52 25.49
CA ARG A 354 0.54 -3.96 26.59
C ARG A 354 0.09 -5.41 26.37
N ALA A 355 0.93 -6.36 26.78
CA ALA A 355 0.63 -7.80 26.63
C ALA A 355 -0.58 -8.24 27.46
N ASP A 356 -0.75 -7.63 28.65
CA ASP A 356 -1.85 -7.83 29.58
C ASP A 356 -3.23 -7.64 28.92
N LEU A 357 -3.33 -6.73 27.94
CA LEU A 357 -4.57 -6.48 27.20
C LEU A 357 -4.87 -7.54 26.14
N LEU A 358 -3.85 -8.20 25.58
CA LEU A 358 -4.00 -9.20 24.51
C LEU A 358 -4.17 -10.62 25.06
N GLU A 359 -3.58 -10.91 26.21
CA GLU A 359 -3.56 -12.25 26.84
C GLU A 359 -4.95 -12.92 26.89
N PRO A 360 -6.03 -12.28 27.38
CA PRO A 360 -7.33 -12.93 27.48
C PRO A 360 -7.91 -13.32 26.11
N ALA A 361 -7.67 -12.53 25.06
CA ALA A 361 -8.18 -12.80 23.72
C ALA A 361 -7.39 -13.92 23.03
N LEU A 362 -6.06 -13.94 23.23
CA LEU A 362 -5.18 -14.98 22.70
C LEU A 362 -5.40 -16.33 23.40
N MET A 363 -5.62 -16.34 24.72
CA MET A 363 -5.94 -17.57 25.46
C MET A 363 -7.23 -18.23 24.99
N GLN A 364 -8.22 -17.44 24.58
CA GLN A 364 -9.49 -17.95 24.05
C GLN A 364 -9.33 -18.55 22.64
N ARG A 365 -8.19 -18.34 21.99
CA ARG A 365 -7.91 -18.76 20.62
C ARG A 365 -6.49 -19.35 20.52
N PRO A 366 -6.28 -20.58 21.01
CA PRO A 366 -4.97 -21.25 20.94
C PRO A 366 -4.56 -21.57 19.49
N GLY A 367 -3.28 -21.44 19.15
CA GLY A 367 -2.75 -21.79 17.82
C GLY A 367 -2.82 -20.69 16.75
N ARG A 368 -3.12 -19.45 17.16
CA ARG A 368 -3.16 -18.27 16.27
C ARG A 368 -1.88 -17.44 16.38
N VAL A 369 -1.31 -17.42 17.58
CA VAL A 369 0.04 -16.95 17.85
C VAL A 369 0.86 -18.18 18.21
N ASP A 370 1.74 -18.59 17.29
CA ASP A 370 2.65 -19.72 17.46
C ASP A 370 3.85 -19.33 18.33
N LEU A 371 4.24 -18.06 18.27
CA LEU A 371 5.36 -17.51 19.00
C LEU A 371 5.03 -16.13 19.56
N ALA A 372 5.03 -16.01 20.89
CA ALA A 372 5.10 -14.72 21.57
C ALA A 372 6.52 -14.51 22.11
N VAL A 373 7.11 -13.36 21.80
CA VAL A 373 8.47 -12.98 22.21
C VAL A 373 8.45 -11.64 22.90
N GLU A 374 8.97 -11.61 24.12
CA GLU A 374 9.25 -10.36 24.81
C GLU A 374 10.51 -9.70 24.21
N VAL A 375 10.39 -8.40 23.95
CA VAL A 375 11.47 -7.49 23.57
C VAL A 375 11.72 -6.60 24.79
N PRO A 376 12.59 -7.04 25.73
CA PRO A 376 12.78 -6.37 27.00
C PRO A 376 13.64 -5.09 26.84
N LEU A 377 13.88 -4.41 27.95
CA LEU A 377 14.90 -3.36 28.01
C LEU A 377 16.29 -3.94 27.67
N PRO A 378 17.16 -3.18 26.99
CA PRO A 378 18.52 -3.62 26.69
C PRO A 378 19.33 -3.83 27.98
N ASP A 379 20.03 -4.96 28.05
CA ASP A 379 21.03 -5.24 29.08
C ASP A 379 22.30 -4.39 28.88
N ALA A 380 23.31 -4.59 29.73
CA ALA A 380 24.54 -3.82 29.67
C ALA A 380 25.26 -3.96 28.32
N GLU A 381 25.33 -5.18 27.79
CA GLU A 381 25.92 -5.45 26.48
C GLU A 381 25.12 -4.80 25.34
N GLY A 382 23.79 -4.92 25.38
CA GLY A 382 22.88 -4.28 24.45
C GLY A 382 23.04 -2.76 24.44
N ARG A 383 23.14 -2.12 25.61
CA ARG A 383 23.38 -0.67 25.71
C ARG A 383 24.73 -0.26 25.12
N ALA A 384 25.79 -1.04 25.35
CA ALA A 384 27.10 -0.80 24.73
C ALA A 384 27.06 -0.91 23.20
N ARG A 385 26.36 -1.93 22.70
CA ARG A 385 26.13 -2.13 21.26
C ARG A 385 25.31 -1.00 20.65
N LEU A 386 24.27 -0.53 21.34
CA LEU A 386 23.43 0.59 20.91
C LEU A 386 24.22 1.92 20.84
N LEU A 387 25.10 2.19 21.82
CA LEU A 387 26.01 3.33 21.76
C LEU A 387 26.91 3.28 20.52
N SER A 388 27.48 2.11 20.24
CA SER A 388 28.33 1.89 19.07
C SER A 388 27.57 2.03 17.75
N LEU A 389 26.34 1.51 17.71
CA LEU A 389 25.46 1.55 16.54
C LEU A 389 25.02 2.98 16.20
N TYR A 390 24.58 3.75 17.20
CA TYR A 390 24.08 5.10 16.98
C TYR A 390 25.18 6.15 16.93
N GLY A 391 26.30 5.91 17.62
CA GLY A 391 27.42 6.82 17.74
C GLY A 391 28.74 6.32 17.16
N PRO A 392 28.80 5.74 15.94
CA PRO A 392 30.03 5.15 15.40
C PRO A 392 31.17 6.14 15.22
N ARG A 393 30.88 7.46 15.25
CA ARG A 393 31.85 8.55 15.11
C ARG A 393 32.29 9.18 16.43
N LEU A 394 31.72 8.79 17.57
CA LEU A 394 32.02 9.39 18.87
C LEU A 394 33.41 9.00 19.43
N GLN A 395 34.12 8.04 18.80
CA GLN A 395 35.47 7.60 19.17
C GLN A 395 35.67 7.42 20.70
N LEU A 396 34.76 6.66 21.32
CA LEU A 396 34.74 6.48 22.78
C LEU A 396 35.75 5.42 23.21
N ALA A 397 36.49 5.72 24.29
CA ALA A 397 37.33 4.73 24.96
C ALA A 397 36.49 3.75 25.79
N ALA A 398 37.02 2.56 26.06
CA ALA A 398 36.27 1.46 26.70
C ALA A 398 35.77 1.82 28.12
N ASP A 399 36.56 2.59 28.87
CA ASP A 399 36.22 3.10 30.20
C ASP A 399 35.02 4.07 30.16
N VAL A 400 34.95 4.94 29.14
CA VAL A 400 33.81 5.85 28.92
C VAL A 400 32.55 5.07 28.59
N ILE A 401 32.66 4.02 27.77
CA ILE A 401 31.53 3.16 27.42
C ILE A 401 31.00 2.45 28.68
N GLU A 402 31.89 1.84 29.47
CA GLU A 402 31.53 1.15 30.71
C GLU A 402 30.85 2.10 31.72
N GLU A 403 31.39 3.31 31.89
CA GLU A 403 30.82 4.38 32.71
C GLU A 403 29.36 4.69 32.30
N VAL A 404 29.14 4.99 31.02
CA VAL A 404 27.82 5.37 30.50
C VAL A 404 26.84 4.20 30.55
N VAL A 405 27.28 2.98 30.24
CA VAL A 405 26.46 1.77 30.31
C VAL A 405 25.98 1.51 31.74
N GLY A 406 26.83 1.74 32.74
CA GLY A 406 26.47 1.64 34.16
C GLY A 406 25.44 2.70 34.58
N GLN A 407 25.61 3.95 34.14
CA GLN A 407 24.68 5.05 34.46
C GLN A 407 23.32 4.94 33.77
N THR A 408 23.23 4.21 32.65
CA THR A 408 22.03 4.10 31.82
C THR A 408 21.24 2.80 32.05
N GLU A 409 21.43 2.14 33.19
CA GLU A 409 20.65 0.96 33.57
C GLU A 409 19.13 1.25 33.57
N GLY A 410 18.34 0.29 33.07
CA GLY A 410 16.88 0.43 33.01
C GLY A 410 16.35 1.41 31.95
N THR A 411 17.19 1.84 31.01
CA THR A 411 16.79 2.71 29.89
C THR A 411 16.43 1.92 28.63
N THR A 412 15.65 2.53 27.72
CA THR A 412 15.23 1.89 26.45
C THR A 412 16.25 2.07 25.33
N ALA A 413 16.09 1.34 24.22
CA ALA A 413 16.88 1.58 23.01
C ALA A 413 16.64 3.00 22.44
N SER A 414 15.41 3.52 22.51
CA SER A 414 15.11 4.90 22.14
C SER A 414 15.83 5.93 23.02
N PHE A 415 15.99 5.67 24.32
CA PHE A 415 16.77 6.52 25.21
C PHE A 415 18.24 6.56 24.76
N MET A 416 18.85 5.41 24.49
CA MET A 416 20.25 5.36 24.02
C MET A 416 20.44 6.10 22.68
N LYS A 417 19.45 6.03 21.78
CA LYS A 417 19.44 6.80 20.53
C LYS A 417 19.38 8.31 20.80
N GLU A 418 18.51 8.74 21.70
CA GLU A 418 18.38 10.15 22.09
C GLU A 418 19.64 10.66 22.79
N LEU A 419 20.28 9.83 23.63
CA LEU A 419 21.54 10.16 24.28
C LEU A 419 22.63 10.52 23.26
N VAL A 420 22.80 9.70 22.22
CA VAL A 420 23.77 9.99 21.15
C VAL A 420 23.36 11.25 20.37
N ARG A 421 22.07 11.41 20.06
CA ARG A 421 21.57 12.61 19.35
C ARG A 421 21.86 13.89 20.15
N ARG A 422 21.60 13.87 21.46
CA ARG A 422 21.86 14.99 22.38
C ARG A 422 23.36 15.30 22.48
N THR A 423 24.19 14.26 22.56
CA THR A 423 25.66 14.39 22.54
C THR A 423 26.14 15.16 21.30
N VAL A 424 25.62 14.81 20.12
CA VAL A 424 25.97 15.49 18.86
C VAL A 424 25.45 16.93 18.84
N LEU A 425 24.26 17.20 19.39
CA LEU A 425 23.72 18.54 19.47
C LEU A 425 24.58 19.46 20.35
N LEU A 426 24.97 18.99 21.54
CA LEU A 426 25.84 19.76 22.46
C LEU A 426 27.18 20.12 21.80
N ALA A 427 27.78 19.17 21.07
CA ALA A 427 29.00 19.42 20.31
C ALA A 427 28.80 20.47 19.22
N ALA A 428 27.68 20.41 18.49
CA ALA A 428 27.36 21.36 17.44
C ALA A 428 27.15 22.78 18.00
N GLU A 429 26.55 22.92 19.18
CA GLU A 429 26.33 24.20 19.85
C GLU A 429 27.63 24.84 20.36
N SER A 430 28.59 24.02 20.81
CA SER A 430 29.92 24.49 21.22
C SER A 430 30.89 24.68 20.04
N GLY A 431 30.54 24.21 18.84
CA GLY A 431 31.42 24.21 17.67
C GLY A 431 32.53 23.16 17.74
N GLU A 432 32.37 22.15 18.60
CA GLU A 432 33.33 21.07 18.81
C GLU A 432 32.90 19.76 18.13
N THR A 433 33.80 18.78 18.12
CA THR A 433 33.49 17.41 17.68
C THR A 433 32.95 16.60 18.83
N ALA A 434 31.81 15.92 18.63
CA ALA A 434 31.17 15.12 19.66
C ALA A 434 32.10 14.04 20.22
N GLY A 435 32.32 14.07 21.53
CA GLY A 435 33.20 13.13 22.22
C GLY A 435 32.74 12.80 23.64
N PRO A 436 33.66 12.27 24.48
CA PRO A 436 33.34 11.86 25.85
C PRO A 436 32.78 12.96 26.75
N THR A 437 33.19 14.22 26.54
CA THR A 437 32.76 15.36 27.36
C THR A 437 31.27 15.64 27.14
N GLU A 438 30.86 15.79 25.89
CA GLU A 438 29.46 16.05 25.52
C GLU A 438 28.57 14.86 25.88
N LEU A 439 29.09 13.64 25.76
CA LEU A 439 28.36 12.44 26.12
C LEU A 439 28.03 12.41 27.61
N ARG A 440 29.01 12.68 28.49
CA ARG A 440 28.77 12.77 29.94
C ARG A 440 27.78 13.87 30.28
N THR A 441 27.88 15.03 29.63
CA THR A 441 26.92 16.12 29.81
C THR A 441 25.51 15.69 29.40
N ALA A 442 25.36 15.02 28.24
CA ALA A 442 24.08 14.52 27.77
C ALA A 442 23.47 13.47 28.72
N VAL A 443 24.27 12.57 29.29
CA VAL A 443 23.81 11.62 30.31
C VAL A 443 23.29 12.37 31.54
N ALA A 444 24.07 13.33 32.05
CA ALA A 444 23.70 14.12 33.22
C ALA A 444 22.40 14.90 33.01
N GLU A 445 22.21 15.51 31.83
CA GLU A 445 20.97 16.22 31.47
C GLU A 445 19.77 15.28 31.42
N LEU A 446 19.84 14.20 30.63
CA LEU A 446 18.73 13.28 30.40
C LEU A 446 18.31 12.50 31.65
N LEU A 447 19.26 12.22 32.56
CA LEU A 447 18.97 11.57 33.84
C LEU A 447 18.54 12.58 34.91
N SER A 448 18.73 13.89 34.72
CA SER A 448 18.39 14.92 35.72
C SER A 448 16.90 14.95 36.06
N SER A 449 16.58 15.25 37.32
CA SER A 449 15.19 15.35 37.81
C SER A 449 14.37 16.44 37.12
N ARG A 450 15.01 17.45 36.52
CA ARG A 450 14.36 18.51 35.75
C ARG A 450 13.75 18.01 34.44
N ASP A 451 14.27 16.91 33.93
CA ASP A 451 13.79 16.22 32.72
C ASP A 451 12.98 14.97 33.05
N ALA A 452 12.36 14.88 34.23
CA ALA A 452 11.58 13.69 34.63
C ALA A 452 10.47 13.32 33.64
N LEU A 453 9.81 14.31 33.03
CA LEU A 453 8.83 14.06 31.97
C LEU A 453 9.50 13.49 30.71
N THR A 454 10.60 14.10 30.27
CA THR A 454 11.39 13.64 29.11
C THR A 454 11.93 12.23 29.34
N ARG A 455 12.43 11.92 30.53
CA ARG A 455 12.92 10.60 30.94
C ARG A 455 11.83 9.53 30.87
N ARG A 456 10.62 9.86 31.35
CA ARG A 456 9.44 8.98 31.26
C ARG A 456 8.98 8.78 29.81
N LEU A 457 8.95 9.85 29.02
CA LEU A 457 8.61 9.78 27.60
C LEU A 457 9.62 8.95 26.79
N LEU A 458 10.88 8.91 27.22
CA LEU A 458 11.95 8.07 26.64
C LEU A 458 12.05 6.68 27.29
N GLY A 459 11.18 6.36 28.26
CA GLY A 459 11.03 5.03 28.84
C GLY A 459 12.07 4.60 29.88
N ALA A 460 12.78 5.51 30.56
CA ALA A 460 13.61 5.08 31.69
C ALA A 460 12.74 4.78 32.93
N ALA A 461 13.08 3.71 33.66
CA ALA A 461 12.39 3.33 34.89
C ALA A 461 12.59 4.35 36.03
N ASP A 462 11.58 4.52 36.89
CA ASP A 462 11.71 5.29 38.13
C ASP A 462 12.61 4.49 39.11
N GLY A 463 13.91 4.74 39.09
CA GLY A 463 14.81 4.43 40.21
C GLY A 463 14.71 5.54 41.25
N ASP A 464 14.67 5.18 42.53
CA ASP A 464 14.69 6.11 43.67
C ASP A 464 15.78 7.16 43.46
N ALA A 465 15.39 8.39 43.12
CA ALA A 465 16.29 9.51 43.17
C ALA A 465 16.74 9.67 44.64
N PRO A 466 18.04 9.74 44.96
CA PRO A 466 18.45 10.08 46.31
C PRO A 466 17.85 11.44 46.66
N ASP A 467 17.11 11.47 47.77
CA ASP A 467 16.39 12.64 48.28
C ASP A 467 17.38 13.77 48.56
N TYR A 468 17.62 14.62 47.55
CA TYR A 468 18.38 15.83 47.74
C TYR A 468 17.43 16.89 48.30
N SER A 469 17.34 16.91 49.63
CA SER A 469 16.68 17.99 50.36
C SER A 469 17.21 19.34 49.85
N PRO A 470 16.37 20.24 49.32
CA PRO A 470 16.83 21.55 48.90
C PRO A 470 17.36 22.29 50.13
N GLY A 471 18.62 22.72 50.05
CA GLY A 471 19.21 23.61 51.05
C GLY A 471 18.35 24.87 51.25
N PRO A 472 18.45 25.53 52.41
CA PRO A 472 17.54 26.62 52.78
C PRO A 472 17.59 27.75 51.74
N ALA A 473 16.40 28.24 51.37
CA ALA A 473 16.24 29.31 50.40
C ALA A 473 17.06 30.55 50.80
N PRO A 474 17.78 31.20 49.86
CA PRO A 474 18.46 32.45 50.15
C PRO A 474 17.42 33.52 50.52
N GLY A 475 17.67 34.21 51.64
CA GLY A 475 16.82 35.28 52.15
C GLY A 475 16.70 36.46 51.18
N PRO A 476 15.70 37.34 51.39
CA PRO A 476 15.39 38.42 50.45
C PRO A 476 16.55 39.43 50.36
N MET A 477 17.02 39.67 49.14
CA MET A 477 17.94 40.76 48.84
C MET A 477 17.19 42.11 48.90
N PRO A 478 17.75 43.15 49.55
CA PRO A 478 17.18 44.49 49.55
C PRO A 478 17.26 45.13 48.15
N GLY A 479 16.21 45.86 47.79
CA GLY A 479 15.86 46.16 46.41
C GLY A 479 16.55 47.36 45.78
N VAL A 480 16.29 47.53 44.48
CA VAL A 480 16.52 48.77 43.73
C VAL A 480 15.49 48.87 42.59
N TYR A 481 15.00 50.09 42.37
CA TYR A 481 14.11 50.61 41.29
C TYR A 481 12.60 50.43 41.52
N LYS A 482 11.88 51.38 42.15
CA LYS A 482 11.53 52.75 41.71
C LYS A 482 11.03 52.85 40.25
N GLY A 483 9.71 52.75 40.10
CA GLY A 483 8.85 53.84 39.60
C GLY A 483 8.75 54.08 38.09
N LEU A 484 7.53 53.93 37.57
CA LEU A 484 6.82 54.69 36.51
C LEU A 484 5.61 53.84 36.10
N ILE A 485 4.50 53.82 36.84
CA ILE A 485 3.29 54.68 36.73
C ILE A 485 2.98 55.15 35.30
N GLY A 486 1.82 54.71 34.83
CA GLY A 486 1.07 55.14 33.66
C GLY A 486 -0.18 54.30 33.55
#